data_AF-A0A838SHN4-F1
#
_entry.id   AF-A0A838SHN4-F1
#
_cell.length_a   1.000
_cell.length_b   1.000
_cell.length_c   1.000
_cell.angle_alpha   90.00
_cell.angle_beta   90.00
_cell.angle_gamma   90.00
#
_symmetry.space_group_name_H-M   'P 1'
#
loop_
_entity.id
_entity.type
_entity.pdbx_description
1 polymer ?
#
loop_
_entity_poly.entity_id
_entity_poly.type
_entity_poly.pdbx_seq_one_letter_code
_entity_poly.pdbx_strand_id
1 'polypeptide(L)'
;MPLFLSLLIAILFLASPSFAEWKVTGQSNIYYTDDAALFSATRRLSRSQDPTQPVINGNLAKQGDDVVFEPVAQIAKSFSLMGRHTQVGVRGQGFVFTENTKFTHGSLGVQATHNLTPSTSLIMRYFFGPDLFLGKNEVRPLEESGENPTPLKKEEVTTNYWAAGIAQQIPGVDDGRLILYGRYGLREYDKPLCNETPGFGPLGRMWNGPPHKRSIWPWA
;
A
#
# COMPACT_ATOMS: atom_id res chain seq x y z
N MET A 1 -3.05 17.37 1.04
CA MET A 1 -1.62 17.16 1.38
C MET A 1 -1.08 18.02 2.52
N PRO A 2 -1.30 19.35 2.62
CA PRO A 2 -0.55 20.19 3.56
C PRO A 2 -0.90 19.91 5.04
N LEU A 3 -2.16 19.64 5.36
CA LEU A 3 -2.63 19.44 6.75
C LEU A 3 -1.97 18.25 7.45
N PHE A 4 -1.79 17.13 6.76
CA PHE A 4 -1.18 15.93 7.36
C PHE A 4 0.31 16.13 7.61
N LEU A 5 1.02 16.78 6.69
CA LEU A 5 2.44 17.09 6.84
C LEU A 5 2.64 18.11 7.97
N SER A 6 1.81 19.15 8.05
CA SER A 6 1.83 20.12 9.14
C SER A 6 1.52 19.49 10.50
N LEU A 7 0.56 18.56 10.56
CA LEU A 7 0.24 17.83 11.78
C LEU A 7 1.37 16.90 12.21
N LEU A 8 1.98 16.18 11.27
CA LEU A 8 3.14 15.32 11.53
C LEU A 8 4.34 16.14 12.05
N ILE A 9 4.61 17.29 11.44
CA ILE A 9 5.68 18.21 11.85
C ILE A 9 5.39 18.75 13.25
N ALA A 10 4.16 19.22 13.53
CA ALA A 10 3.78 19.71 14.85
C ALA A 10 3.93 18.64 15.95
N ILE A 11 3.55 17.39 15.66
CA ILE A 11 3.70 16.25 16.57
C ILE A 11 5.19 15.94 16.84
N LEU A 12 6.06 16.08 15.83
CA LEU A 12 7.50 15.88 16.00
C LEU A 12 8.15 16.96 16.88
N PHE A 13 7.66 18.20 16.86
CA PHE A 13 8.16 19.30 17.67
C PHE A 13 7.68 19.28 19.13
N LEU A 14 6.51 18.66 19.41
CA LEU A 14 5.98 18.49 20.76
C LEU A 14 6.54 17.27 21.50
N ALA A 15 7.38 16.46 20.85
CA ALA A 15 7.98 15.26 21.43
C ALA A 15 9.12 15.61 22.40
N SER A 16 9.03 15.14 23.64
CA SER A 16 10.14 15.25 24.61
C SER A 16 11.18 14.16 24.35
N PRO A 17 12.49 14.48 24.26
CA PRO A 17 13.52 13.57 23.77
C PRO A 17 13.96 12.47 24.75
N SER A 18 13.26 12.23 25.87
CA SER A 18 13.85 11.44 26.96
C SER A 18 14.13 9.96 26.61
N PHE A 19 13.55 9.40 25.54
CA PHE A 19 13.90 8.08 24.98
C PHE A 19 13.61 8.03 23.46
N ALA A 20 14.30 8.87 22.68
CA ALA A 20 14.17 8.84 21.23
C ALA A 20 15.09 7.75 20.62
N GLU A 21 14.53 6.63 20.18
CA GLU A 21 15.29 5.54 19.54
C GLU A 21 15.06 5.53 18.04
N TRP A 22 16.13 5.46 17.27
CA TRP A 22 16.08 5.29 15.81
C TRP A 22 16.37 3.85 15.44
N LYS A 23 15.55 3.30 14.54
CA LYS A 23 15.76 2.00 13.92
C LYS A 23 15.84 2.17 12.41
N VAL A 24 16.93 1.71 11.82
CA VAL A 24 17.13 1.68 10.37
C VAL A 24 17.32 0.24 9.95
N THR A 25 16.57 -0.20 8.94
CA THR A 25 16.65 -1.55 8.39
C THR A 25 16.66 -1.47 6.87
N GLY A 26 17.60 -2.19 6.25
CA GLY A 26 17.63 -2.41 4.82
C GLY A 26 17.46 -3.90 4.52
N GLN A 27 16.76 -4.20 3.44
CA GLN A 27 16.63 -5.55 2.90
C GLN A 27 16.75 -5.49 1.39
N SER A 28 17.26 -6.56 0.80
CA SER A 28 17.33 -6.72 -0.64
C SER A 28 16.99 -8.15 -0.99
N ASN A 29 16.03 -8.33 -1.89
CA ASN A 29 15.63 -9.65 -2.37
C ASN A 29 15.87 -9.73 -3.87
N ILE A 30 16.18 -10.92 -4.36
CA ILE A 30 16.27 -11.23 -5.79
C ILE A 30 15.29 -12.35 -6.06
N TYR A 31 14.48 -12.18 -7.10
CA TYR A 31 13.53 -13.17 -7.56
C TYR A 31 13.80 -13.51 -9.02
N TYR A 32 13.47 -14.75 -9.39
CA TYR A 32 13.23 -15.13 -10.77
C TYR A 32 11.73 -15.36 -10.93
N THR A 33 11.17 -14.90 -12.04
CA THR A 33 9.77 -15.13 -12.40
C THR A 33 9.69 -15.53 -13.87
N ASP A 34 8.78 -16.43 -14.21
CA ASP A 34 8.45 -16.80 -15.58
C ASP A 34 7.37 -15.90 -16.20
N ASP A 35 6.77 -15.04 -15.38
CA ASP A 35 5.76 -14.05 -15.79
C ASP A 35 5.95 -12.73 -15.02
N ALA A 36 6.61 -11.76 -15.66
CA ALA A 36 6.89 -10.45 -15.07
C ALA A 36 5.63 -9.68 -14.66
N ALA A 37 4.58 -9.79 -15.46
CA ALA A 37 3.34 -9.05 -15.26
C ALA A 37 2.50 -9.64 -14.12
N LEU A 38 2.37 -10.97 -14.07
CA LEU A 38 1.71 -11.64 -12.94
C LEU A 38 2.49 -11.47 -11.64
N PHE A 39 3.82 -11.52 -11.69
CA PHE A 39 4.66 -11.24 -10.53
C PHE A 39 4.44 -9.82 -10.01
N SER A 40 4.51 -8.83 -10.91
CA SER A 40 4.25 -7.42 -10.57
C SER A 40 2.86 -7.28 -9.95
N ALA A 41 1.82 -7.84 -10.57
CA ALA A 41 0.46 -7.80 -10.06
C ALA A 41 0.27 -8.48 -8.69
N THR A 42 0.91 -9.62 -8.46
CA THR A 42 0.82 -10.35 -7.18
C THR A 42 1.49 -9.60 -6.04
N ARG A 43 2.63 -8.95 -6.29
CA ARG A 43 3.29 -8.11 -5.27
C ARG A 43 2.41 -6.94 -4.86
N ARG A 44 1.62 -6.42 -5.79
CA ARG A 44 0.65 -5.36 -5.53
C ARG A 44 -0.59 -5.82 -4.74
N LEU A 45 -1.05 -7.06 -4.93
CA LEU A 45 -2.17 -7.64 -4.18
C LEU A 45 -1.76 -8.21 -2.82
N SER A 46 -0.46 -8.48 -2.63
CA SER A 46 0.06 -8.98 -1.37
C SER A 46 -0.03 -7.90 -0.28
N ARG A 47 -1.05 -8.05 0.59
CA ARG A 47 -1.36 -7.47 1.95
C ARG A 47 -0.77 -6.12 2.41
N SER A 48 0.43 -5.77 1.98
CA SER A 48 1.16 -4.51 2.14
C SER A 48 0.80 -3.44 1.11
N GLN A 49 0.28 -3.84 -0.06
CA GLN A 49 -0.16 -2.95 -1.12
C GLN A 49 -1.67 -3.13 -1.34
N ASP A 50 -2.33 -2.00 -1.64
CA ASP A 50 -3.78 -1.78 -1.61
C ASP A 50 -4.66 -2.97 -2.06
N PRO A 51 -5.50 -3.57 -1.19
CA PRO A 51 -6.33 -4.73 -1.53
C PRO A 51 -7.50 -4.39 -2.47
N THR A 52 -7.70 -3.12 -2.79
CA THR A 52 -8.78 -2.70 -3.70
C THR A 52 -8.36 -2.82 -5.17
N GLN A 53 -7.17 -3.35 -5.46
CA GLN A 53 -6.62 -3.39 -6.82
C GLN A 53 -7.46 -4.26 -7.77
N PRO A 54 -7.59 -3.84 -9.04
CA PRO A 54 -8.41 -4.54 -10.01
C PRO A 54 -7.89 -5.96 -10.23
N VAL A 55 -8.82 -6.85 -10.57
CA VAL A 55 -8.51 -8.25 -10.90
C VAL A 55 -7.54 -8.26 -12.08
N ILE A 56 -6.52 -9.11 -11.98
CA ILE A 56 -5.52 -9.32 -13.03
C ILE A 56 -6.25 -9.79 -14.29
N ASN A 57 -6.21 -8.98 -15.36
CA ASN A 57 -6.73 -9.37 -16.66
C ASN A 57 -5.85 -10.50 -17.23
N GLY A 58 -6.45 -11.55 -17.80
CA GLY A 58 -5.73 -12.65 -18.44
C GLY A 58 -4.80 -12.21 -19.58
N ASN A 59 -5.07 -11.05 -20.19
CA ASN A 59 -4.20 -10.42 -21.21
C ASN A 59 -2.88 -9.86 -20.62
N LEU A 60 -2.79 -9.75 -19.29
CA LEU A 60 -1.57 -9.38 -18.58
C LEU A 60 -0.76 -10.59 -18.15
N ALA A 61 -1.24 -11.82 -18.35
CA ALA A 61 -0.43 -13.01 -18.06
C ALA A 61 0.55 -13.30 -19.21
N LYS A 62 1.61 -14.05 -18.90
CA LYS A 62 2.65 -14.55 -19.81
C LYS A 62 3.45 -13.45 -20.50
N GLN A 63 3.83 -12.39 -19.78
CA GLN A 63 4.65 -11.31 -20.36
C GLN A 63 6.17 -11.58 -20.30
N GLY A 64 6.57 -12.85 -20.33
CA GLY A 64 7.97 -13.27 -20.33
C GLY A 64 8.56 -13.37 -18.93
N ASP A 65 9.70 -14.04 -18.87
CA ASP A 65 10.49 -14.21 -17.65
C ASP A 65 11.32 -12.97 -17.33
N ASP A 66 11.75 -12.86 -16.08
CA ASP A 66 12.60 -11.78 -15.62
C ASP A 66 13.33 -12.13 -14.32
N VAL A 67 14.44 -11.45 -14.10
CA VAL A 67 15.07 -11.32 -12.79
C VAL A 67 14.60 -10.01 -12.16
N VAL A 68 14.08 -10.09 -10.95
CA VAL A 68 13.53 -8.94 -10.22
C VAL A 68 14.35 -8.66 -8.98
N PHE A 69 14.90 -7.46 -8.89
CA PHE A 69 15.57 -6.97 -7.69
C PHE A 69 14.62 -6.12 -6.85
N GLU A 70 14.47 -6.43 -5.57
CA GLU A 70 13.60 -5.73 -4.63
C GLU A 70 14.43 -5.09 -3.51
N PRO A 71 14.79 -3.81 -3.63
CA PRO A 71 15.34 -3.04 -2.52
C PRO A 71 14.22 -2.59 -1.58
N VAL A 72 14.45 -2.74 -0.27
CA VAL A 72 13.58 -2.25 0.79
C VAL A 72 14.42 -1.50 1.81
N ALA A 73 13.95 -0.32 2.19
CA ALA A 73 14.55 0.46 3.27
C ALA A 73 13.46 0.94 4.22
N GLN A 74 13.74 0.90 5.52
CA GLN A 74 12.82 1.39 6.54
C GLN A 74 13.59 2.14 7.61
N ILE A 75 13.02 3.27 8.01
CA ILE A 75 13.52 4.11 9.09
C ILE A 75 12.35 4.32 10.05
N ALA A 76 12.56 4.10 11.33
CA ALA A 76 11.57 4.35 12.36
C ALA A 76 12.19 5.14 13.52
N LYS A 77 11.36 5.99 14.12
CA LYS A 77 11.68 6.76 15.32
C LYS A 77 10.63 6.47 16.38
N SER A 78 11.10 6.04 17.54
CA SER A 78 10.28 5.88 18.74
C SER A 78 10.52 7.07 19.66
N PHE A 79 9.48 7.58 20.32
CA PHE A 79 9.56 8.69 21.28
C PHE A 79 8.36 8.69 22.23
N SER A 80 8.41 9.52 23.28
CA SER A 80 7.27 9.73 24.18
C SER A 80 6.48 10.96 23.77
N LEU A 81 5.18 10.81 23.60
CA LEU A 81 4.22 11.88 23.35
C LEU A 81 3.13 11.78 24.41
N MET A 82 2.88 12.86 25.16
CA MET A 82 1.91 12.87 26.28
C MET A 82 2.16 11.75 27.31
N GLY A 83 3.43 11.42 27.57
CA GLY A 83 3.82 10.34 28.49
C GLY A 83 3.56 8.93 27.96
N ARG A 84 3.23 8.77 26.68
CA ARG A 84 2.95 7.49 26.04
C ARG A 84 3.89 7.21 24.88
N HIS A 85 4.16 5.93 24.66
CA HIS A 85 5.03 5.49 23.57
C HIS A 85 4.39 5.75 22.21
N THR A 86 5.16 6.37 21.33
CA THR A 86 4.81 6.64 19.94
C THR A 86 5.94 6.17 19.04
N GLN A 87 5.61 5.50 17.96
CA GLN A 87 6.54 5.12 16.91
C GLN A 87 6.04 5.65 15.58
N VAL A 88 6.93 6.29 14.83
CA VAL A 88 6.67 6.71 13.45
C VAL A 88 7.72 6.05 12.56
N GLY A 89 7.27 5.40 11.49
CA GLY A 89 8.11 4.70 10.54
C GLY A 89 7.81 5.11 9.10
N VAL A 90 8.85 5.14 8.28
CA VAL A 90 8.80 5.33 6.84
C VAL A 90 9.46 4.12 6.20
N ARG A 91 8.82 3.53 5.19
CA ARG A 91 9.31 2.37 4.43
C ARG A 91 9.27 2.68 2.94
N GLY A 92 10.42 2.63 2.27
CA GLY A 92 10.52 2.61 0.82
C GLY A 92 10.72 1.19 0.31
N GLN A 93 10.11 0.85 -0.81
CA GLN A 93 10.26 -0.44 -1.48
C GLN A 93 10.20 -0.23 -2.99
N GLY A 94 11.05 -0.93 -3.73
CA GLY A 94 11.02 -0.96 -5.18
C GLY A 94 11.02 -2.38 -5.71
N PHE A 95 10.57 -2.54 -6.96
CA PHE A 95 10.78 -3.72 -7.76
C PHE A 95 11.42 -3.28 -9.07
N VAL A 96 12.62 -3.78 -9.35
CA VAL A 96 13.40 -3.46 -10.56
C VAL A 96 13.44 -4.71 -11.42
N PHE A 97 12.79 -4.63 -12.57
CA PHE A 97 12.76 -5.67 -13.59
C PHE A 97 13.90 -5.45 -14.58
N THR A 98 14.67 -6.50 -14.90
CA THR A 98 15.87 -6.37 -15.74
C THR A 98 15.52 -6.29 -17.23
N GLU A 99 14.61 -7.13 -17.71
CA GLU A 99 14.21 -7.18 -19.12
C GLU A 99 12.89 -6.46 -19.37
N ASN A 100 11.92 -6.61 -18.46
CA ASN A 100 10.60 -6.01 -18.54
C ASN A 100 10.48 -4.73 -17.72
N THR A 101 11.40 -3.78 -17.98
CA THR A 101 11.57 -2.52 -17.23
C THR A 101 10.30 -1.67 -17.07
N LYS A 102 9.31 -1.82 -17.96
CA LYS A 102 7.98 -1.19 -17.84
C LYS A 102 7.24 -1.57 -16.55
N PHE A 103 7.56 -2.71 -15.94
CA PHE A 103 7.00 -3.13 -14.66
C PHE A 103 7.79 -2.65 -13.45
N THR A 104 8.91 -1.93 -13.65
CA THR A 104 9.67 -1.33 -12.55
C THR A 104 8.84 -0.26 -11.87
N HIS A 105 8.71 -0.37 -10.56
CA HIS A 105 7.90 0.56 -9.77
C HIS A 105 8.41 0.66 -8.34
N GLY A 106 8.00 1.72 -7.66
CA GLY A 106 8.32 2.01 -6.27
C GLY A 106 7.07 2.27 -5.44
N SER A 107 7.24 2.18 -4.12
CA SER A 107 6.22 2.56 -3.17
C SER A 107 6.83 3.14 -1.90
N LEU A 108 6.06 4.02 -1.27
CA LEU A 108 6.38 4.65 0.00
C LEU A 108 5.25 4.38 0.98
N GLY A 109 5.59 3.84 2.13
CA GLY A 109 4.69 3.66 3.27
C GLY A 109 5.12 4.54 4.44
N VAL A 110 4.15 5.16 5.10
CA VAL A 110 4.33 5.81 6.40
C VAL A 110 3.39 5.15 7.40
N GLN A 111 3.89 4.82 8.59
CA GLN A 111 3.09 4.30 9.67
C GLN A 111 3.37 5.07 10.95
N ALA A 112 2.33 5.48 11.66
CA ALA A 112 2.41 5.96 13.03
C ALA A 112 1.66 4.99 13.94
N THR A 113 2.21 4.72 15.12
CA THR A 113 1.57 3.92 16.17
C THR A 113 1.73 4.66 17.49
N HIS A 114 0.63 4.89 18.18
CA HIS A 114 0.60 5.64 19.44
C HIS A 114 -0.20 4.87 20.48
N ASN A 115 0.37 4.66 21.66
CA ASN A 115 -0.33 3.99 22.75
C ASN A 115 -1.29 4.95 23.44
N LEU A 116 -2.59 4.68 23.34
CA LEU A 116 -3.62 5.43 24.05
C LEU A 116 -3.67 5.00 25.53
N THR A 117 -3.55 3.70 25.76
CA THR A 117 -3.44 3.07 27.09
C THR A 117 -2.34 2.00 27.02
N PRO A 118 -1.95 1.36 28.15
CA PRO A 118 -1.01 0.23 28.11
C PRO A 118 -1.48 -0.94 27.24
N SER A 119 -2.79 -1.10 27.02
CA SER A 119 -3.39 -2.21 26.28
C SER A 119 -4.02 -1.80 24.94
N THR A 120 -4.09 -0.51 24.63
CA THR A 120 -4.75 0.02 23.42
C THR A 120 -3.83 0.96 22.66
N SER A 121 -3.69 0.73 21.35
CA SER A 121 -2.87 1.53 20.45
C SER A 121 -3.67 2.03 19.25
N LEU A 122 -3.48 3.29 18.89
CA LEU A 122 -3.90 3.85 17.61
C LEU A 122 -2.82 3.54 16.55
N ILE A 123 -3.25 3.09 15.38
CA ILE A 123 -2.41 2.82 14.22
C ILE A 123 -2.90 3.68 13.06
N MET A 124 -2.01 4.45 12.46
CA MET A 124 -2.28 5.20 11.23
C MET A 124 -1.28 4.78 10.16
N ARG A 125 -1.74 4.65 8.92
CA ARG A 125 -0.91 4.30 7.78
C ARG A 125 -1.26 5.17 6.58
N TYR A 126 -0.23 5.54 5.84
CA TYR A 126 -0.33 6.11 4.51
C TYR A 126 0.54 5.29 3.57
N PHE A 127 0.06 5.10 2.35
CA PHE A 127 0.76 4.42 1.29
C PHE A 127 0.64 5.22 0.00
N PHE A 128 1.75 5.34 -0.71
CA PHE A 128 1.87 6.02 -1.98
C PHE A 128 2.60 5.11 -2.97
N GLY A 129 2.00 4.88 -4.13
CA GLY A 129 2.59 4.14 -5.24
C GLY A 129 2.36 4.91 -6.54
N PRO A 130 3.35 5.66 -7.05
CA PRO A 130 3.21 6.44 -8.26
C PRO A 130 3.30 5.59 -9.53
N ASP A 131 2.62 6.04 -10.58
CA ASP A 131 2.81 5.69 -11.99
C ASP A 131 2.98 4.18 -12.23
N LEU A 132 2.12 3.39 -11.60
CA LEU A 132 2.20 1.95 -11.63
C LEU A 132 1.62 1.42 -12.93
N PHE A 133 2.47 0.90 -13.81
CA PHE A 133 2.04 0.30 -15.07
C PHE A 133 1.18 -0.96 -14.84
N LEU A 134 -0.11 -0.88 -15.18
CA LEU A 134 -1.04 -2.00 -15.10
C LEU A 134 -1.05 -2.85 -16.36
N GLY A 135 -0.64 -2.29 -17.50
CA GLY A 135 -0.58 -3.00 -18.76
C GLY A 135 -1.13 -2.18 -19.92
N LYS A 136 -1.50 -2.86 -21.00
CA LYS A 136 -2.24 -2.24 -22.10
C LYS A 136 -3.68 -2.71 -22.05
N ASN A 137 -4.62 -1.78 -21.97
CA ASN A 137 -6.05 -2.07 -21.98
C ASN A 137 -6.74 -1.41 -23.16
N GLU A 138 -7.86 -2.01 -23.58
CA GLU A 138 -8.72 -1.48 -24.64
C GLU A 138 -9.47 -0.26 -24.12
N VAL A 139 -9.42 0.85 -24.84
CA VAL A 139 -10.26 2.01 -24.53
C VAL A 139 -11.58 1.82 -25.27
N ARG A 140 -12.70 1.63 -24.57
CA ARG A 140 -14.01 1.62 -25.23
C ARG A 140 -14.25 2.96 -25.94
N PRO A 141 -14.73 2.97 -27.20
CA PRO A 141 -15.27 4.19 -27.76
C PRO A 141 -16.49 4.58 -26.93
N LEU A 142 -16.65 5.87 -26.64
CA LEU A 142 -17.99 6.41 -26.41
C LEU A 142 -18.84 5.98 -27.62
N GLU A 143 -20.02 5.41 -27.39
CA GLU A 143 -20.82 4.57 -28.31
C GLU A 143 -21.24 5.19 -29.67
N GLU A 144 -20.62 6.26 -30.16
CA GLU A 144 -21.06 7.01 -31.36
C GLU A 144 -20.14 6.95 -32.58
N SER A 145 -19.03 6.20 -32.58
CA SER A 145 -18.17 6.09 -33.78
C SER A 145 -17.88 4.64 -34.13
N GLY A 146 -18.66 4.11 -35.08
CA GLY A 146 -18.58 2.74 -35.58
C GLY A 146 -17.35 2.47 -36.45
N GLU A 147 -16.14 2.75 -35.96
CA GLU A 147 -14.92 2.49 -36.73
C GLU A 147 -13.73 2.02 -35.88
N ASN A 148 -13.13 0.91 -36.34
CA ASN A 148 -11.82 0.32 -35.99
C ASN A 148 -11.61 -0.33 -34.61
N PRO A 149 -10.71 -1.35 -34.52
CA PRO A 149 -10.31 -1.94 -33.25
C PRO A 149 -9.74 -0.85 -32.34
N THR A 150 -10.20 -0.84 -31.11
CA THR A 150 -9.83 0.12 -30.07
C THR A 150 -8.31 0.11 -29.87
N PRO A 151 -7.62 1.26 -29.95
CA PRO A 151 -6.18 1.29 -29.74
C PRO A 151 -5.89 0.90 -28.28
N LEU A 152 -5.10 -0.16 -28.09
CA LEU A 152 -4.58 -0.58 -26.80
C LEU A 152 -3.74 0.55 -26.21
N LYS A 153 -4.20 1.16 -25.12
CA LYS A 153 -3.46 2.22 -24.42
C LYS A 153 -2.82 1.71 -23.14
N LYS A 154 -1.64 2.26 -22.85
CA LYS A 154 -0.92 2.06 -21.60
C LYS A 154 -1.81 2.57 -20.45
N GLU A 155 -2.00 1.71 -19.48
CA GLU A 155 -2.68 2.03 -18.23
C GLU A 155 -1.64 2.12 -17.13
N GLU A 156 -1.60 3.28 -16.47
CA GLU A 156 -0.86 3.49 -15.25
C GLU A 156 -1.81 3.97 -14.17
N VAL A 157 -1.48 3.66 -12.92
CA VAL A 157 -2.24 4.12 -11.77
C VAL A 157 -1.33 4.71 -10.72
N THR A 158 -1.63 5.92 -10.28
CA THR A 158 -1.08 6.47 -9.05
C THR A 158 -2.03 6.18 -7.91
N THR A 159 -1.55 5.45 -6.90
CA THR A 159 -2.33 5.02 -5.74
C THR A 159 -1.98 5.83 -4.50
N ASN A 160 -3.00 6.37 -3.85
CA ASN A 160 -2.92 7.00 -2.53
C ASN A 160 -3.84 6.24 -1.58
N TYR A 161 -3.30 5.70 -0.50
CA TYR A 161 -4.08 4.89 0.44
C TYR A 161 -3.83 5.32 1.87
N TRP A 162 -4.91 5.43 2.63
CA TRP A 162 -4.93 5.80 4.03
C TRP A 162 -5.62 4.70 4.82
N ALA A 163 -5.10 4.46 6.01
CA ALA A 163 -5.79 3.59 6.95
C ALA A 163 -5.57 4.02 8.37
N ALA A 164 -6.58 3.79 9.19
CA ALA A 164 -6.55 4.03 10.61
C ALA A 164 -7.16 2.83 11.32
N GLY A 165 -6.62 2.48 12.47
CA GLY A 165 -7.16 1.41 13.27
C GLY A 165 -6.83 1.54 14.74
N ILE A 166 -7.63 0.87 15.55
CA ILE A 166 -7.43 0.77 16.99
C ILE A 166 -7.13 -0.70 17.27
N ALA A 167 -5.96 -0.95 17.85
CA ALA A 167 -5.53 -2.25 18.31
C ALA A 167 -5.70 -2.34 19.83
N GLN A 168 -6.30 -3.43 20.30
CA GLN A 168 -6.49 -3.71 21.72
C GLN A 168 -5.93 -5.09 22.05
N GLN A 169 -5.12 -5.18 23.09
CA GLN A 169 -4.63 -6.45 23.61
C GLN A 169 -5.78 -7.24 24.25
N ILE A 170 -5.88 -8.52 23.91
CA ILE A 170 -6.89 -9.43 24.43
C ILE A 170 -6.40 -9.95 25.79
N PRO A 171 -7.13 -9.70 26.88
CA PRO A 171 -6.75 -10.21 28.20
C PRO A 171 -6.66 -11.75 28.19
N GLY A 172 -5.57 -12.29 28.74
CA GLY A 172 -5.37 -13.74 28.84
C GLY A 172 -4.92 -14.45 27.56
N VAL A 173 -4.60 -13.71 26.48
CA VAL A 173 -3.97 -14.26 25.28
C VAL A 173 -2.65 -13.56 25.05
N ASP A 174 -1.55 -14.29 25.20
CA ASP A 174 -0.21 -13.78 24.92
C ASP A 174 -0.11 -13.34 23.45
N ASP A 175 0.37 -12.11 23.24
CA ASP A 175 0.43 -11.41 21.95
C ASP A 175 -0.90 -11.28 21.18
N GLY A 176 -2.03 -11.66 21.79
CA GLY A 176 -3.36 -11.57 21.21
C GLY A 176 -3.79 -10.12 21.06
N ARG A 177 -4.07 -9.67 19.82
CA ARG A 177 -4.56 -8.33 19.53
C ARG A 177 -5.81 -8.36 18.66
N LEU A 178 -6.86 -7.68 19.10
CA LEU A 178 -8.01 -7.34 18.28
C LEU A 178 -7.74 -6.00 17.61
N ILE A 179 -7.94 -5.91 16.29
CA ILE A 179 -7.72 -4.67 15.54
C ILE A 179 -8.99 -4.30 14.79
N LEU A 180 -9.60 -3.17 15.15
CA LEU A 180 -10.62 -2.52 14.32
C LEU A 180 -9.92 -1.61 13.31
N TYR A 181 -10.24 -1.72 12.03
CA TYR A 181 -9.44 -1.12 10.97
C TYR A 181 -10.30 -0.53 9.85
N GLY A 182 -10.16 0.77 9.60
CA GLY A 182 -10.77 1.51 8.51
C GLY A 182 -9.75 1.89 7.43
N ARG A 183 -10.21 1.98 6.18
CA ARG A 183 -9.35 2.19 5.00
C ARG A 183 -10.05 3.14 4.03
N TYR A 184 -9.27 3.99 3.37
CA TYR A 184 -9.73 4.89 2.31
C TYR A 184 -8.62 5.07 1.28
N GLY A 185 -8.95 5.03 -0.01
CA GLY A 185 -7.95 5.16 -1.08
C GLY A 185 -8.47 5.96 -2.27
N LEU A 186 -7.55 6.64 -2.95
CA LEU A 186 -7.75 7.36 -4.20
C LEU A 186 -6.82 6.78 -5.27
N ARG A 187 -7.33 6.75 -6.50
CA ARG A 187 -6.58 6.28 -7.67
C ARG A 187 -6.73 7.24 -8.81
N GLU A 188 -5.60 7.57 -9.39
CA GLU A 188 -5.52 8.43 -10.55
C GLU A 188 -5.01 7.57 -11.70
N TYR A 189 -5.91 7.25 -12.62
CA TYR A 189 -5.59 6.57 -13.88
C TYR A 189 -5.23 7.61 -14.94
N ASP A 190 -4.47 7.22 -15.96
CA ASP A 190 -4.21 8.08 -17.11
C ASP A 190 -5.48 8.39 -17.93
N LYS A 191 -5.53 9.59 -18.55
CA LYS A 191 -6.71 10.23 -19.16
C LYS A 191 -7.12 9.73 -20.56
N PRO A 192 -7.21 8.41 -20.76
CA PRO A 192 -8.36 7.89 -21.48
C PRO A 192 -9.16 6.85 -20.68
N LEU A 193 -8.66 6.39 -19.53
CA LEU A 193 -9.24 5.30 -18.72
C LEU A 193 -9.93 5.81 -17.44
N CYS A 194 -9.82 7.12 -17.10
CA CYS A 194 -10.46 7.71 -15.92
C CYS A 194 -12.00 7.57 -15.88
N ASN A 195 -12.65 7.40 -17.03
CA ASN A 195 -14.12 7.31 -17.12
C ASN A 195 -14.67 5.91 -16.77
N GLU A 196 -13.81 4.94 -16.46
CA GLU A 196 -14.22 3.57 -16.14
C GLU A 196 -14.41 3.30 -14.63
N THR A 197 -14.36 4.33 -13.78
CA THR A 197 -14.53 4.14 -12.32
C THR A 197 -15.95 4.50 -11.88
N PRO A 198 -16.81 3.54 -11.48
CA PRO A 198 -17.97 3.87 -10.66
C PRO A 198 -17.42 4.43 -9.35
N GLY A 199 -17.85 5.65 -9.00
CA GLY A 199 -17.40 6.32 -7.78
C GLY A 199 -17.50 5.40 -6.56
N PHE A 200 -16.36 5.13 -5.92
CA PHE A 200 -16.33 4.46 -4.62
C PHE A 200 -16.88 5.43 -3.56
N GLY A 201 -18.19 5.36 -3.35
CA GLY A 201 -18.89 6.03 -2.25
C GLY A 201 -18.55 5.41 -0.88
N PRO A 202 -18.89 6.10 0.22
CA PRO A 202 -18.35 5.88 1.57
C PRO A 202 -18.83 4.59 2.29
N LEU A 203 -19.58 3.71 1.63
CA LEU A 203 -20.22 2.54 2.25
C LEU A 203 -20.13 1.28 1.37
N GLY A 204 -18.95 0.97 0.84
CA GLY A 204 -18.68 -0.34 0.27
C GLY A 204 -18.67 -1.42 1.37
N ARG A 205 -19.82 -2.07 1.61
CA ARG A 205 -19.90 -3.29 2.44
C ARG A 205 -19.07 -4.39 1.79
N MET A 206 -17.85 -4.61 2.27
CA MET A 206 -17.21 -5.93 2.17
C MET A 206 -17.74 -6.79 3.31
N TRP A 207 -18.77 -7.60 3.04
CA TRP A 207 -19.07 -8.77 3.86
C TRP A 207 -18.13 -9.90 3.43
N ASN A 208 -17.08 -10.16 4.20
CA ASN A 208 -16.31 -11.39 4.08
C ASN A 208 -16.76 -12.34 5.19
N GLY A 209 -17.25 -13.53 4.78
CA GLY A 209 -17.54 -14.67 5.64
C GLY A 209 -16.29 -15.19 6.38
N PRO A 210 -16.43 -16.27 7.16
CA PRO A 210 -15.66 -16.50 8.38
C PRO A 210 -14.15 -16.67 8.14
N PRO A 211 -13.33 -16.33 9.14
CA PRO A 211 -11.90 -16.12 8.97
C PRO A 211 -11.17 -17.45 8.81
N HIS A 212 -10.52 -17.66 7.66
CA HIS A 212 -9.33 -18.50 7.64
C HIS A 212 -8.22 -17.79 8.42
N LYS A 213 -7.83 -18.39 9.54
CA LYS A 213 -6.71 -17.98 10.40
C LYS A 213 -5.47 -17.71 9.54
N ARG A 214 -5.08 -16.44 9.41
CA ARG A 214 -3.74 -16.05 8.95
C ARG A 214 -3.18 -15.04 9.92
N SER A 215 -2.05 -15.43 10.52
CA SER A 215 -1.35 -14.69 11.57
C SER A 215 -1.03 -13.27 11.13
N ILE A 216 -0.94 -12.40 12.13
CA ILE A 216 -0.66 -10.98 12.01
C ILE A 216 0.71 -10.79 12.66
N TRP A 217 1.76 -10.68 11.86
CA TRP A 217 3.05 -10.13 12.30
C TRP A 217 3.13 -8.66 11.90
N PRO A 218 3.68 -7.77 12.75
CA PRO A 218 3.99 -6.41 12.37
C PRO A 218 5.34 -6.44 11.65
N TRP A 219 5.34 -6.37 10.31
CA TRP A 219 6.54 -6.16 9.50
C TRP A 219 7.75 -7.02 9.93
N ALA A 220 7.56 -8.34 9.93
CA ALA A 220 8.60 -9.35 9.78
C ALA A 220 8.11 -10.33 8.72
#